data_AF-A0A6M0G315-F1
#
_entry.id   AF-A0A6M0G315-F1
#
_cell.length_a   1.000
_cell.length_b   1.000
_cell.length_c   1.000
_cell.angle_alpha   90.00
_cell.angle_beta   90.00
_cell.angle_gamma   90.00
#
_symmetry.space_group_name_H-M   'P 1'
#
loop_
_entity.id
_entity.type
_entity.pdbx_description
1 polymer ?
#
loop_
_entity_poly.entity_id
_entity_poly.type
_entity_poly.pdbx_seq_one_letter_code
_entity_poly.pdbx_strand_id
1 'polypeptide(L)'
;MTNQLFANGYALLIGVGVDLPVTVTDATALRGVLVNPHRAAYPPEQVSLLTEASASRQGILAGFDKLIERCNQNPMATAIVYYSGHGGYLQVQDTKEYFLVPYGYEENNRGETAISGLEFTQKIEAIKAKKLIVLLDCCHAGGIPKDSSTRFVKSPVPQELLDALDSGSGRVIVASSHEDEKSYIGDDPYSIFTACLLEALQGKGAKGKDGYARIMEVLSYLFQEVPKRAPLPQHPLVKKADLGDNFPLCYYAGGSKFLPGEMPTSTSPVQRSSLTPEQRRQLERPEEGPVPLSSNFYINRSSVENDCFKEVTMPGALIRIKAPHQMGKTSLLIRIIKHVQQFNYKTVFLKLKKADTEAFDNLESFLKWFCLSIEQQLKSANGVIEFWSKSSLGNKQKCSDYIEKYFLSKCKEPIVLILDDLDEIFKYSAIANNFPSLLRDWREASKIYPIWENLRLVVSYCSEDFPQLSINQSPFNVGLPIELPEFSKEQVKNLAQEQGITVSDDEIVQLTTMVGGHPYLIRVALYEIVSKQLSIADFLRIAPTDEGPYYKHLRRHWLNLKSQIKLAQAMIKVAGSGVNIPVEIGKNDAFKLRNMGLIKFKGNKVLPLFDLYRLYFRDCSWE
;
A
#
# COMPACT_ATOMS: atom_id res chain seq x y z
N MET A 1 1.40 1.44 -8.11
CA MET A 1 0.54 2.44 -8.78
C MET A 1 1.40 3.64 -9.16
N THR A 2 1.32 4.05 -10.41
CA THR A 2 2.03 5.19 -10.98
C THR A 2 1.26 6.47 -10.64
N ASN A 3 1.95 7.48 -10.10
CA ASN A 3 1.38 8.81 -9.82
C ASN A 3 1.22 9.62 -11.13
N GLN A 4 0.87 8.96 -12.24
CA GLN A 4 0.91 9.50 -13.59
C GLN A 4 -0.47 10.01 -14.00
N LEU A 5 -0.54 11.30 -14.34
CA LEU A 5 -1.67 11.88 -15.05
C LEU A 5 -1.58 11.53 -16.54
N PHE A 6 -2.73 11.36 -17.18
CA PHE A 6 -2.81 11.26 -18.64
C PHE A 6 -2.75 12.67 -19.25
N ALA A 7 -1.58 13.31 -19.11
CA ALA A 7 -1.39 14.76 -19.34
C ALA A 7 -1.58 15.22 -20.79
N ASN A 8 -1.66 14.29 -21.74
CA ASN A 8 -1.91 14.55 -23.15
C ASN A 8 -3.38 14.38 -23.55
N GLY A 9 -4.27 14.07 -22.60
CA GLY A 9 -5.69 13.83 -22.88
C GLY A 9 -6.54 15.09 -22.74
N TYR A 10 -7.28 15.43 -23.78
CA TYR A 10 -8.21 16.56 -23.79
C TYR A 10 -9.61 16.07 -24.12
N ALA A 11 -10.63 16.64 -23.50
CA ALA A 11 -12.00 16.25 -23.77
C ALA A 11 -12.98 17.42 -23.80
N LEU A 12 -13.93 17.34 -24.72
CA LEU A 12 -15.15 18.15 -24.76
C LEU A 12 -16.35 17.22 -24.66
N LEU A 13 -17.08 17.31 -23.56
CA LEU A 13 -18.24 16.47 -23.26
C LEU A 13 -19.49 17.34 -23.24
N ILE A 14 -20.48 16.98 -24.07
CA ILE A 14 -21.68 17.77 -24.30
C ILE A 14 -22.89 16.89 -24.00
N GLY A 15 -23.70 17.27 -23.02
CA GLY A 15 -24.99 16.67 -22.70
C GLY A 15 -26.09 17.72 -22.80
N VAL A 16 -26.86 17.71 -23.88
CA VAL A 16 -27.76 18.84 -24.22
C VAL A 16 -28.83 19.10 -23.14
N GLY A 17 -29.34 18.04 -22.51
CA GLY A 17 -30.45 18.12 -21.56
C GLY A 17 -31.79 18.36 -22.26
N VAL A 18 -32.66 19.15 -21.62
CA VAL A 18 -34.02 19.46 -22.08
C VAL A 18 -34.97 18.26 -21.92
N ASP A 19 -35.51 17.74 -23.03
CA ASP A 19 -36.46 16.63 -23.09
C ASP A 19 -35.78 15.27 -22.85
N LEU A 20 -34.44 15.24 -22.85
CA LEU A 20 -33.63 14.07 -22.56
C LEU A 20 -32.67 14.28 -21.37
N PRO A 21 -33.15 14.26 -20.11
CA PRO A 21 -32.31 14.46 -18.92
C PRO A 21 -31.12 13.48 -18.81
N VAL A 22 -31.26 12.26 -19.34
CA VAL A 22 -30.21 11.24 -19.36
C VAL A 22 -28.93 11.72 -20.08
N THR A 23 -29.05 12.61 -21.07
CA THR A 23 -27.89 13.15 -21.79
C THR A 23 -26.94 13.94 -20.88
N VAL A 24 -27.49 14.61 -19.86
CA VAL A 24 -26.72 15.32 -18.81
C VAL A 24 -26.06 14.31 -17.89
N THR A 25 -26.79 13.27 -17.49
CA THR A 25 -26.27 12.19 -16.64
C THR A 25 -25.09 11.48 -17.31
N ASP A 26 -25.21 11.18 -18.61
CA ASP A 26 -24.17 10.52 -19.40
C ASP A 26 -22.88 11.35 -19.49
N ALA A 27 -22.99 12.61 -19.92
CA ALA A 27 -21.84 13.49 -20.06
C ALA A 27 -21.15 13.75 -18.70
N THR A 28 -21.93 13.86 -17.63
CA THR A 28 -21.43 14.05 -16.26
C THR A 28 -20.69 12.81 -15.75
N ALA A 29 -21.23 11.61 -15.98
CA ALA A 29 -20.60 10.36 -15.60
C ALA A 29 -19.26 10.14 -16.34
N LEU A 30 -19.25 10.46 -17.63
CA LEU A 30 -18.03 10.39 -18.45
C LEU A 30 -16.96 11.35 -17.95
N ARG A 31 -17.32 12.58 -17.58
CA ARG A 31 -16.40 13.50 -16.90
C ARG A 31 -15.84 12.88 -15.63
N GLY A 32 -16.71 12.30 -14.80
CA GLY A 32 -16.34 11.66 -13.54
C GLY A 32 -15.28 10.58 -13.70
N VAL A 33 -15.40 9.73 -14.73
CA VAL A 33 -14.39 8.72 -15.06
C VAL A 33 -13.09 9.35 -15.56
N LEU A 34 -13.18 10.30 -16.49
CA LEU A 34 -11.99 10.93 -17.11
C LEU A 34 -11.09 11.59 -16.08
N VAL A 35 -11.65 12.40 -15.18
CA VAL A 35 -10.85 13.19 -14.21
C VAL A 35 -10.45 12.41 -12.95
N ASN A 36 -10.95 11.18 -12.77
CA ASN A 36 -10.65 10.39 -11.58
C ASN A 36 -9.20 9.86 -11.67
N PRO A 37 -8.32 10.18 -10.69
CA PRO A 37 -6.90 9.79 -10.73
C PRO A 37 -6.69 8.27 -10.60
N HIS A 38 -7.68 7.54 -10.11
CA HIS A 38 -7.67 6.08 -10.02
C HIS A 38 -8.29 5.39 -11.25
N ARG A 39 -8.74 6.15 -12.25
CA ARG A 39 -9.33 5.65 -13.51
C ARG A 39 -8.57 6.22 -14.71
N ALA A 40 -9.13 7.21 -15.40
CA ALA A 40 -8.54 7.80 -16.59
C ALA A 40 -7.49 8.88 -16.32
N ALA A 41 -7.50 9.47 -15.13
CA ALA A 41 -6.47 10.37 -14.63
C ALA A 41 -6.15 11.55 -15.57
N TYR A 42 -7.15 12.07 -16.27
CA TYR A 42 -7.02 13.34 -17.00
C TYR A 42 -6.88 14.48 -15.99
N PRO A 43 -6.02 15.48 -16.26
CA PRO A 43 -6.04 16.72 -15.51
C PRO A 43 -7.45 17.35 -15.60
N PRO A 44 -8.11 17.69 -14.48
CA PRO A 44 -9.49 18.18 -14.49
C PRO A 44 -9.71 19.40 -15.38
N GLU A 45 -8.70 20.26 -15.49
CA GLU A 45 -8.73 21.45 -16.33
C GLU A 45 -8.77 21.11 -17.82
N GLN A 46 -8.30 19.94 -18.27
CA GLN A 46 -8.26 19.50 -19.67
C GLN A 46 -9.60 18.87 -20.15
N VAL A 47 -10.58 18.70 -19.25
CA VAL A 47 -11.90 18.14 -19.55
C VAL A 47 -12.98 19.22 -19.41
N SER A 48 -13.56 19.65 -20.53
CA SER A 48 -14.68 20.59 -20.55
C SER A 48 -16.00 19.84 -20.59
N LEU A 49 -16.94 20.18 -19.71
CA LEU A 49 -18.29 19.63 -19.66
C LEU A 49 -19.30 20.75 -19.87
N LEU A 50 -20.18 20.57 -20.86
CA LEU A 50 -21.27 21.47 -21.19
C LEU A 50 -22.58 20.72 -21.02
N THR A 51 -23.44 21.22 -20.14
CA THR A 51 -24.78 20.67 -19.88
C THR A 51 -25.84 21.77 -19.89
N GLU A 52 -27.05 21.42 -20.34
CA GLU A 52 -28.21 22.30 -20.35
C GLU A 52 -27.88 23.68 -20.96
N ALA A 53 -28.14 24.79 -20.26
CA ALA A 53 -27.90 26.15 -20.77
C ALA A 53 -26.46 26.41 -21.26
N SER A 54 -25.46 25.69 -20.71
CA SER A 54 -24.07 25.77 -21.18
C SER A 54 -23.80 24.96 -22.45
N ALA A 55 -24.67 23.99 -22.78
CA ALA A 55 -24.68 23.25 -24.04
C ALA A 55 -25.50 23.97 -25.14
N SER A 56 -25.58 25.30 -25.09
CA SER A 56 -26.13 26.14 -26.17
C SER A 56 -25.22 26.15 -27.40
N ARG A 57 -25.71 26.64 -28.54
CA ARG A 57 -24.89 26.79 -29.76
C ARG A 57 -23.59 27.53 -29.48
N GLN A 58 -23.67 28.70 -28.83
CA GLN A 58 -22.50 29.50 -28.48
C GLN A 58 -21.57 28.75 -27.53
N GLY A 59 -22.12 28.08 -26.50
CA GLY A 59 -21.34 27.32 -25.54
C GLY A 59 -20.57 26.16 -26.18
N ILE A 60 -21.21 25.40 -27.07
CA ILE A 60 -20.58 24.29 -27.79
C ILE A 60 -19.48 24.80 -28.73
N LEU A 61 -19.75 25.84 -29.53
CA LEU A 61 -18.75 26.41 -30.44
C LEU A 61 -17.52 26.95 -29.67
N ALA A 62 -17.75 27.64 -28.55
CA ALA A 62 -16.67 28.11 -27.67
C ALA A 62 -15.91 26.94 -27.00
N GLY A 63 -16.63 25.85 -26.66
CA GLY A 63 -16.03 24.61 -26.16
C GLY A 63 -15.09 23.97 -27.17
N PHE A 64 -15.50 23.94 -28.45
CA PHE A 64 -14.64 23.52 -29.55
C PHE A 64 -13.42 24.43 -29.70
N ASP A 65 -13.60 25.75 -29.68
CA ASP A 65 -12.48 26.69 -29.80
C ASP A 65 -11.42 26.48 -28.70
N LYS A 66 -11.88 26.27 -27.46
CA LYS A 66 -11.00 25.94 -26.34
C LYS A 66 -10.30 24.59 -26.50
N LEU A 67 -10.99 23.58 -27.03
CA LEU A 67 -10.39 22.26 -27.30
C LEU A 67 -9.33 22.36 -28.41
N ILE A 68 -9.64 23.06 -29.50
CA ILE A 68 -8.77 23.31 -30.64
C ILE A 68 -7.49 24.02 -30.19
N GLU A 69 -7.63 25.13 -29.45
CA GLU A 69 -6.50 25.91 -28.94
C GLU A 69 -5.52 25.02 -28.16
N ARG A 70 -6.04 24.22 -27.21
CA ARG A 70 -5.22 23.38 -26.33
C ARG A 70 -4.61 22.19 -27.03
N CYS A 71 -5.37 21.50 -27.87
CA CYS A 71 -4.85 20.35 -28.63
C CYS A 71 -3.76 20.81 -29.61
N ASN A 72 -3.93 21.96 -30.26
CA ASN A 72 -2.98 22.45 -31.25
C ASN A 72 -1.65 22.92 -30.65
N GLN A 73 -1.63 23.21 -29.33
CA GLN A 73 -0.40 23.51 -28.58
C GLN A 73 0.35 22.24 -28.12
N ASN A 74 -0.26 21.06 -28.20
CA ASN A 74 0.34 19.80 -27.77
C ASN A 74 0.43 18.79 -28.93
N PRO A 75 1.62 18.59 -29.54
CA PRO A 75 1.80 17.65 -30.65
C PRO A 75 1.42 16.20 -30.32
N MET A 76 1.42 15.82 -29.04
CA MET A 76 1.10 14.48 -28.55
C MET A 76 -0.35 14.33 -28.09
N ALA A 77 -1.20 15.35 -28.31
CA ALA A 77 -2.57 15.37 -27.85
C ALA A 77 -3.40 14.17 -28.34
N THR A 78 -4.16 13.60 -27.41
CA THR A 78 -5.30 12.71 -27.68
C THR A 78 -6.57 13.43 -27.28
N ALA A 79 -7.53 13.55 -28.20
CA ALA A 79 -8.77 14.27 -27.99
C ALA A 79 -10.01 13.35 -27.99
N ILE A 80 -10.93 13.60 -27.07
CA ILE A 80 -12.27 12.99 -27.02
C ILE A 80 -13.32 14.08 -27.19
N VAL A 81 -14.16 13.96 -28.20
CA VAL A 81 -15.38 14.76 -28.34
C VAL A 81 -16.56 13.83 -28.12
N TYR A 82 -17.38 14.12 -27.11
CA TYR A 82 -18.58 13.35 -26.79
C TYR A 82 -19.80 14.26 -26.89
N TYR A 83 -20.78 13.87 -27.68
CA TYR A 83 -22.05 14.58 -27.79
C TYR A 83 -23.21 13.62 -27.53
N SER A 84 -24.05 13.97 -26.56
CA SER A 84 -25.29 13.29 -26.23
C SER A 84 -26.45 14.28 -26.32
N GLY A 85 -27.39 14.00 -27.24
CA GLY A 85 -28.45 14.93 -27.61
C GLY A 85 -29.07 14.62 -28.97
N HIS A 86 -29.95 15.49 -29.45
CA HIS A 86 -30.64 15.30 -30.72
C HIS A 86 -29.82 15.75 -31.92
N GLY A 87 -30.07 15.10 -33.06
CA GLY A 87 -29.51 15.43 -34.36
C GLY A 87 -30.60 15.45 -35.41
N GLY A 88 -30.41 16.17 -36.50
CA GLY A 88 -31.40 16.26 -37.57
C GLY A 88 -30.76 16.39 -38.94
N TYR A 89 -31.59 16.22 -39.96
CA TYR A 89 -31.24 16.61 -41.32
C TYR A 89 -32.40 17.33 -41.98
N LEU A 90 -32.07 18.14 -42.97
CA LEU A 90 -33.02 18.57 -43.98
C LEU A 90 -32.68 17.97 -45.32
N GLN A 91 -33.72 17.72 -46.10
CA GLN A 91 -33.58 17.50 -47.53
C GLN A 91 -33.52 18.86 -48.24
N VAL A 92 -32.36 19.21 -48.78
CA VAL A 92 -32.17 20.39 -49.63
C VAL A 92 -31.82 19.87 -51.02
N GLN A 93 -32.77 19.95 -51.96
CA GLN A 93 -32.66 19.32 -53.28
C GLN A 93 -32.36 17.81 -53.15
N ASP A 94 -31.30 17.32 -53.81
CA ASP A 94 -30.85 15.92 -53.75
C ASP A 94 -29.84 15.65 -52.62
N THR A 95 -29.55 16.64 -51.77
CA THR A 95 -28.56 16.55 -50.68
C THR A 95 -29.21 16.60 -49.30
N LYS A 96 -28.57 15.94 -48.31
CA LYS A 96 -28.99 15.98 -46.90
C LYS A 96 -28.07 16.92 -46.14
N GLU A 97 -28.63 18.00 -45.59
CA GLU A 97 -27.92 18.90 -44.69
C GLU A 97 -28.14 18.48 -43.25
N TYR A 98 -27.10 17.95 -42.61
CA TYR A 98 -27.14 17.47 -41.22
C TYR A 98 -26.90 18.62 -40.24
N PHE A 99 -27.43 18.50 -39.01
CA PHE A 99 -27.17 19.44 -37.93
C PHE A 99 -27.32 18.77 -36.55
N LEU A 100 -26.65 19.34 -35.55
CA LEU A 100 -26.84 19.01 -34.13
C LEU A 100 -27.84 19.99 -33.50
N VAL A 101 -28.52 19.55 -32.45
CA VAL A 101 -29.55 20.31 -31.72
C VAL A 101 -29.00 20.72 -30.35
N PRO A 102 -28.52 21.95 -30.16
CA PRO A 102 -28.07 22.46 -28.87
C PRO A 102 -29.24 22.79 -27.94
N TYR A 103 -28.91 23.12 -26.69
CA TYR A 103 -29.87 23.72 -25.77
C TYR A 103 -30.34 25.08 -26.33
N GLY A 104 -31.65 25.32 -26.29
CA GLY A 104 -32.25 26.53 -26.86
C GLY A 104 -32.43 26.50 -28.38
N TYR A 105 -32.45 25.31 -29.00
CA TYR A 105 -32.82 25.15 -30.41
C TYR A 105 -34.24 25.62 -30.70
N GLU A 106 -34.40 26.36 -31.80
CA GLU A 106 -35.70 26.82 -32.29
C GLU A 106 -35.86 26.46 -33.77
N GLU A 107 -36.89 25.69 -34.13
CA GLU A 107 -37.11 25.25 -35.53
C GLU A 107 -37.26 26.45 -36.50
N ASN A 108 -37.94 27.52 -36.07
CA ASN A 108 -38.13 28.74 -36.85
C ASN A 108 -36.88 29.62 -36.96
N ASN A 109 -35.84 29.36 -36.17
CA ASN A 109 -34.58 30.10 -36.16
C ASN A 109 -33.38 29.14 -36.18
N ARG A 110 -33.48 28.05 -36.95
CA ARG A 110 -32.46 27.00 -36.99
C ARG A 110 -31.07 27.55 -37.34
N GLY A 111 -30.98 28.48 -38.29
CA GLY A 111 -29.70 29.01 -38.77
C GLY A 111 -28.83 29.61 -37.66
N GLU A 112 -29.46 30.17 -36.63
CA GLU A 112 -28.77 30.80 -35.49
C GLU A 112 -28.72 29.94 -34.23
N THR A 113 -29.51 28.87 -34.15
CA THR A 113 -29.69 28.06 -32.93
C THR A 113 -29.21 26.62 -33.05
N ALA A 114 -29.07 26.08 -34.26
CA ALA A 114 -28.45 24.77 -34.51
C ALA A 114 -26.95 24.88 -34.76
N ILE A 115 -26.25 23.75 -34.72
CA ILE A 115 -24.88 23.64 -35.24
C ILE A 115 -24.97 22.88 -36.54
N SER A 116 -24.70 23.57 -37.66
CA SER A 116 -24.73 22.92 -38.96
C SER A 116 -23.65 21.84 -39.05
N GLY A 117 -23.90 20.84 -39.89
CA GLY A 117 -22.94 19.80 -40.20
C GLY A 117 -21.62 20.37 -40.72
N LEU A 118 -21.69 21.42 -41.54
CA LEU A 118 -20.51 22.13 -42.03
C LEU A 118 -19.71 22.77 -40.89
N GLU A 119 -20.34 23.52 -39.99
CA GLU A 119 -19.66 24.12 -38.82
C GLU A 119 -19.03 23.04 -37.93
N PHE A 120 -19.77 21.97 -37.65
CA PHE A 120 -19.26 20.86 -36.86
C PHE A 120 -18.03 20.23 -37.53
N THR A 121 -18.09 20.02 -38.84
CA THR A 121 -16.98 19.48 -39.64
C THR A 121 -15.76 20.37 -39.56
N GLN A 122 -15.92 21.68 -39.77
CA GLN A 122 -14.84 22.66 -39.68
C GLN A 122 -14.18 22.69 -38.30
N LYS A 123 -14.97 22.58 -37.21
CA LYS A 123 -14.41 22.50 -35.85
C LYS A 123 -13.60 21.22 -35.65
N ILE A 124 -14.06 20.09 -36.16
CA ILE A 124 -13.33 18.82 -36.07
C ILE A 124 -12.02 18.90 -36.87
N GLU A 125 -12.06 19.39 -38.12
CA GLU A 125 -10.87 19.60 -38.96
C GLU A 125 -9.82 20.51 -38.30
N ALA A 126 -10.26 21.57 -37.61
CA ALA A 126 -9.37 22.51 -36.95
C ALA A 126 -8.59 21.90 -35.78
N ILE A 127 -9.02 20.76 -35.24
CA ILE A 127 -8.27 19.99 -34.23
C ILE A 127 -7.12 19.27 -34.95
N LYS A 128 -5.88 19.74 -34.78
CA LYS A 128 -4.68 19.17 -35.42
C LYS A 128 -4.14 17.91 -34.72
N ALA A 129 -4.73 17.50 -33.59
CA ALA A 129 -4.38 16.26 -32.92
C ALA A 129 -4.60 15.08 -33.88
N LYS A 130 -3.55 14.26 -34.05
CA LYS A 130 -3.64 13.04 -34.88
C LYS A 130 -4.58 12.00 -34.25
N LYS A 131 -4.63 11.97 -32.91
CA LYS A 131 -5.43 11.03 -32.11
C LYS A 131 -6.73 11.70 -31.68
N LEU A 132 -7.82 11.43 -32.38
CA LEU A 132 -9.13 12.02 -32.10
C LEU A 132 -10.22 10.95 -32.19
N ILE A 133 -11.08 10.90 -31.18
CA ILE A 133 -12.34 10.15 -31.26
C ILE A 133 -13.52 11.10 -31.06
N VAL A 134 -14.50 11.00 -31.94
CA VAL A 134 -15.81 11.66 -31.84
C VAL A 134 -16.86 10.59 -31.58
N LEU A 135 -17.57 10.72 -30.47
CA LEU A 135 -18.60 9.82 -30.00
C LEU A 135 -19.94 10.55 -30.04
N LEU A 136 -20.85 10.08 -30.88
CA LEU A 136 -22.17 10.64 -31.08
C LEU A 136 -23.22 9.70 -30.48
N ASP A 137 -23.64 10.01 -29.26
CA ASP A 137 -24.72 9.30 -28.58
C ASP A 137 -26.06 10.01 -28.81
N CYS A 138 -26.54 9.91 -30.03
CA CYS A 138 -27.76 10.56 -30.48
C CYS A 138 -28.87 9.53 -30.70
N CYS A 139 -29.71 9.29 -29.67
CA CYS A 139 -31.17 9.06 -29.76
C CYS A 139 -31.71 8.38 -28.50
N HIS A 140 -32.53 9.03 -27.70
CA HIS A 140 -33.40 8.34 -26.74
C HIS A 140 -34.88 8.42 -27.13
N ALA A 141 -35.57 7.29 -27.01
CA ALA A 141 -37.00 7.15 -27.28
C ALA A 141 -37.82 7.81 -26.17
N GLY A 142 -38.17 9.08 -26.36
CA GLY A 142 -38.99 9.83 -25.40
C GLY A 142 -39.69 11.04 -26.02
N GLY A 143 -40.46 10.84 -27.11
CA GLY A 143 -41.45 11.81 -27.60
C GLY A 143 -40.91 12.89 -28.54
N ILE A 144 -41.10 12.71 -29.86
CA ILE A 144 -41.10 13.81 -30.83
C ILE A 144 -42.54 13.97 -31.37
N PRO A 145 -43.11 15.20 -31.41
CA PRO A 145 -44.41 15.47 -32.01
C PRO A 145 -44.45 15.11 -33.50
N LYS A 146 -45.53 14.51 -33.97
CA LYS A 146 -45.69 14.00 -35.35
C LYS A 146 -45.82 15.06 -36.45
N ASP A 147 -45.73 16.35 -36.13
CA ASP A 147 -46.11 17.47 -37.05
C ASP A 147 -44.96 18.41 -37.49
N SER A 148 -43.69 18.11 -37.20
CA SER A 148 -42.57 18.96 -37.67
C SER A 148 -42.05 18.57 -39.06
N SER A 149 -41.80 19.55 -39.92
CA SER A 149 -41.10 19.37 -41.21
C SER A 149 -39.65 18.87 -41.04
N THR A 150 -39.09 19.10 -39.85
CA THR A 150 -37.77 18.65 -39.44
C THR A 150 -37.77 17.16 -39.09
N ARG A 151 -36.89 16.38 -39.74
CA ARG A 151 -36.65 14.98 -39.39
C ARG A 151 -35.40 14.86 -38.53
N PHE A 152 -35.60 14.61 -37.25
CA PHE A 152 -34.49 14.22 -36.38
C PHE A 152 -33.95 12.86 -36.82
N VAL A 153 -32.63 12.74 -36.89
CA VAL A 153 -31.91 11.52 -37.30
C VAL A 153 -30.80 11.16 -36.35
N LYS A 154 -30.48 9.88 -36.42
CA LYS A 154 -29.47 9.23 -35.61
C LYS A 154 -28.11 9.53 -36.19
N SER A 155 -27.19 9.98 -35.34
CA SER A 155 -25.81 10.30 -35.68
C SER A 155 -25.67 11.20 -36.93
N PRO A 156 -25.94 12.51 -36.82
CA PRO A 156 -25.91 13.44 -37.95
C PRO A 156 -24.46 13.74 -38.35
N VAL A 157 -23.86 12.85 -39.15
CA VAL A 157 -22.50 13.00 -39.66
C VAL A 157 -22.59 13.36 -41.14
N PRO A 158 -22.16 14.57 -41.55
CA PRO A 158 -22.05 14.95 -42.96
C PRO A 158 -21.04 14.08 -43.70
N GLN A 159 -21.24 13.86 -45.00
CA GLN A 159 -20.30 13.10 -45.81
C GLN A 159 -18.95 13.82 -45.92
N GLU A 160 -18.97 15.16 -45.96
CA GLU A 160 -17.79 16.02 -46.02
C GLU A 160 -16.87 15.80 -44.81
N LEU A 161 -17.44 15.50 -43.63
CA LEU A 161 -16.66 15.14 -42.45
C LEU A 161 -15.94 13.80 -42.62
N LEU A 162 -16.53 12.85 -43.33
CA LEU A 162 -15.90 11.54 -43.58
C LEU A 162 -14.72 11.67 -44.55
N ASP A 163 -14.78 12.65 -45.47
CA ASP A 163 -13.76 12.94 -46.47
C ASP A 163 -12.62 13.79 -45.86
N ALA A 164 -12.95 14.78 -45.04
CA ALA A 164 -11.99 15.66 -44.36
C ALA A 164 -11.00 14.93 -43.44
N LEU A 165 -11.43 13.79 -42.91
CA LEU A 165 -10.65 12.95 -42.01
C LEU A 165 -9.59 12.09 -42.73
N ASP A 166 -9.55 12.07 -44.07
CA ASP A 166 -8.52 11.34 -44.85
C ASP A 166 -7.12 11.95 -44.79
N SER A 167 -6.97 13.14 -44.18
CA SER A 167 -5.70 13.86 -44.08
C SER A 167 -4.84 13.50 -42.86
N GLY A 168 -5.31 12.63 -41.94
CA GLY A 168 -4.58 12.31 -40.71
C GLY A 168 -4.92 10.98 -40.04
N SER A 169 -3.89 10.14 -39.87
CA SER A 169 -3.94 8.86 -39.16
C SER A 169 -4.33 9.01 -37.68
N GLY A 170 -5.29 8.23 -37.20
CA GLY A 170 -5.70 8.14 -35.80
C GLY A 170 -7.05 8.82 -35.46
N ARG A 171 -7.90 9.10 -36.45
CA ARG A 171 -9.16 9.83 -36.27
C ARG A 171 -10.36 8.91 -36.51
N VAL A 172 -11.29 8.88 -35.55
CA VAL A 172 -12.41 7.93 -35.53
C VAL A 172 -13.72 8.64 -35.18
N ILE A 173 -14.79 8.34 -35.91
CA ILE A 173 -16.15 8.75 -35.56
C ILE A 173 -17.01 7.52 -35.29
N VAL A 174 -17.69 7.53 -34.14
CA VAL A 174 -18.55 6.44 -33.67
C VAL A 174 -19.95 6.97 -33.37
N ALA A 175 -20.94 6.31 -33.94
CA ALA A 175 -22.36 6.49 -33.64
C ALA A 175 -22.83 5.43 -32.63
N SER A 176 -23.78 5.78 -31.75
CA SER A 176 -24.33 4.83 -30.77
C SER A 176 -25.31 3.79 -31.34
N SER A 177 -25.80 3.99 -32.57
CA SER A 177 -26.71 3.08 -33.30
C SER A 177 -26.61 3.26 -34.82
N HIS A 178 -27.09 2.28 -35.60
CA HIS A 178 -27.36 2.45 -37.03
C HIS A 178 -28.53 3.41 -37.30
N GLU A 179 -28.63 3.91 -38.53
CA GLU A 179 -29.67 4.88 -38.93
C GLU A 179 -31.10 4.35 -38.72
N ASP A 180 -31.31 3.03 -38.86
CA ASP A 180 -32.57 2.33 -38.68
C ASP A 180 -32.83 1.81 -37.26
N GLU A 181 -31.84 1.85 -36.35
CA GLU A 181 -31.89 1.31 -34.97
C GLU A 181 -31.96 2.38 -33.88
N LYS A 182 -32.65 2.21 -32.75
CA LYS A 182 -32.71 3.28 -31.72
C LYS A 182 -31.58 3.12 -30.69
N SER A 183 -31.23 4.19 -29.97
CA SER A 183 -30.41 4.09 -28.75
C SER A 183 -31.31 4.07 -27.50
N TYR A 184 -30.99 3.20 -26.55
CA TYR A 184 -31.85 2.89 -25.40
C TYR A 184 -31.20 3.30 -24.07
N ILE A 185 -32.04 3.62 -23.08
CA ILE A 185 -31.61 3.77 -21.67
C ILE A 185 -31.57 2.38 -21.06
N GLY A 186 -30.52 2.07 -20.31
CA GLY A 186 -30.39 0.79 -19.61
C GLY A 186 -31.13 0.77 -18.27
N ASP A 187 -30.92 -0.29 -17.49
CA ASP A 187 -31.38 -0.36 -16.09
C ASP A 187 -30.56 0.56 -15.15
N ASP A 188 -29.38 0.97 -15.62
CA ASP A 188 -28.53 1.99 -15.00
C ASP A 188 -29.04 3.41 -15.35
N PRO A 189 -28.65 4.46 -14.59
CA PRO A 189 -29.08 5.83 -14.87
C PRO A 189 -28.50 6.43 -16.18
N TYR A 190 -27.90 5.61 -17.05
CA TYR A 190 -27.16 6.00 -18.25
C TYR A 190 -27.79 5.41 -19.52
N SER A 191 -27.48 6.01 -20.67
CA SER A 191 -27.69 5.33 -21.95
C SER A 191 -26.91 4.00 -22.00
N ILE A 192 -27.41 2.99 -22.71
CA ILE A 192 -26.70 1.70 -22.85
C ILE A 192 -25.33 1.92 -23.49
N PHE A 193 -25.24 2.81 -24.47
CA PHE A 193 -23.99 3.16 -25.13
C PHE A 193 -23.00 3.77 -24.13
N THR A 194 -23.45 4.74 -23.34
CA THR A 194 -22.64 5.39 -22.31
C THR A 194 -22.21 4.42 -21.23
N ALA A 195 -23.11 3.56 -20.74
CA ALA A 195 -22.76 2.54 -19.74
C ALA A 195 -21.61 1.64 -20.23
N CYS A 196 -21.70 1.14 -21.47
CA CYS A 196 -20.63 0.35 -22.09
C CYS A 196 -19.35 1.16 -22.32
N LEU A 197 -19.45 2.44 -22.70
CA LEU A 197 -18.31 3.34 -22.88
C LEU A 197 -17.56 3.59 -21.57
N LEU A 198 -18.29 3.88 -20.49
CA LEU A 198 -17.72 4.08 -19.14
C LEU A 198 -16.97 2.83 -18.68
N GLU A 199 -17.54 1.66 -18.93
CA GLU A 199 -16.89 0.38 -18.64
C GLU A 199 -15.62 0.16 -19.45
N ALA A 200 -15.66 0.44 -20.76
CA ALA A 200 -14.54 0.28 -21.67
C ALA A 200 -13.36 1.20 -21.32
N LEU A 201 -13.63 2.47 -21.01
CA LEU A 201 -12.62 3.44 -20.56
C LEU A 201 -12.04 3.08 -19.18
N GLN A 202 -12.81 2.33 -18.38
CA GLN A 202 -12.36 1.71 -17.14
C GLN A 202 -11.79 0.31 -17.35
N GLY A 203 -11.51 -0.05 -18.62
CA GLY A 203 -10.66 -1.15 -19.05
C GLY A 203 -11.39 -2.48 -19.22
N LYS A 204 -12.71 -2.52 -19.07
CA LYS A 204 -13.47 -3.71 -19.48
C LYS A 204 -13.26 -3.90 -20.99
N GLY A 205 -12.72 -5.04 -21.40
CA GLY A 205 -12.33 -5.32 -22.79
C GLY A 205 -10.86 -5.05 -23.16
N ALA A 206 -10.06 -4.49 -22.25
CA ALA A 206 -8.61 -4.35 -22.45
C ALA A 206 -7.93 -5.73 -22.45
N LYS A 207 -7.06 -5.98 -23.45
CA LYS A 207 -6.40 -7.28 -23.63
C LYS A 207 -4.91 -7.24 -23.24
N GLY A 208 -4.28 -6.06 -23.33
CA GLY A 208 -2.83 -5.90 -23.14
C GLY A 208 -2.34 -5.86 -21.70
N LYS A 209 -3.22 -5.66 -20.70
CA LYS A 209 -2.86 -5.37 -19.30
C LYS A 209 -1.70 -4.36 -19.21
N ASP A 210 -1.73 -3.31 -20.03
CA ASP A 210 -0.68 -2.28 -20.09
C ASP A 210 -1.08 -0.99 -19.38
N GLY A 211 -2.28 -0.97 -18.78
CA GLY A 211 -2.84 0.16 -18.05
C GLY A 211 -3.56 1.19 -18.91
N TYR A 212 -3.57 1.02 -20.23
CA TYR A 212 -4.22 1.93 -21.18
C TYR A 212 -5.52 1.36 -21.70
N ALA A 213 -6.56 2.17 -21.78
CA ALA A 213 -7.72 1.88 -22.61
C ALA A 213 -7.40 2.36 -24.03
N ARG A 214 -7.18 1.43 -24.97
CA ARG A 214 -6.83 1.77 -26.35
C ARG A 214 -8.05 1.81 -27.25
N ILE A 215 -7.98 2.59 -28.32
CA ILE A 215 -9.09 2.80 -29.24
C ILE A 215 -9.70 1.48 -29.76
N MET A 216 -8.88 0.51 -30.18
CA MET A 216 -9.39 -0.76 -30.72
C MET A 216 -10.10 -1.60 -29.65
N GLU A 217 -9.64 -1.54 -28.41
CA GLU A 217 -10.23 -2.29 -27.29
C GLU A 217 -11.56 -1.67 -26.88
N VAL A 218 -11.60 -0.34 -26.80
CA VAL A 218 -12.84 0.41 -26.51
C VAL A 218 -13.89 0.15 -27.59
N LEU A 219 -13.53 0.27 -28.87
CA LEU A 219 -14.45 -0.02 -29.98
C LEU A 219 -14.92 -1.48 -29.96
N SER A 220 -14.00 -2.43 -29.78
CA SER A 220 -14.34 -3.85 -29.70
C SER A 220 -15.32 -4.14 -28.56
N TYR A 221 -15.16 -3.50 -27.40
CA TYR A 221 -16.08 -3.68 -26.27
C TYR A 221 -17.45 -3.09 -26.57
N LEU A 222 -17.52 -1.88 -27.11
CA LEU A 222 -18.78 -1.24 -27.49
C LEU A 222 -19.58 -2.09 -28.49
N PHE A 223 -18.94 -2.57 -29.56
CA PHE A 223 -19.61 -3.39 -30.57
C PHE A 223 -20.10 -4.74 -30.02
N GLN A 224 -19.45 -5.27 -28.98
CA GLN A 224 -19.85 -6.55 -28.37
C GLN A 224 -20.95 -6.39 -27.34
N GLU A 225 -20.91 -5.34 -26.52
CA GLU A 225 -21.75 -5.26 -25.32
C GLU A 225 -23.03 -4.45 -25.52
N VAL A 226 -23.02 -3.43 -26.39
CA VAL A 226 -24.22 -2.62 -26.66
C VAL A 226 -25.37 -3.47 -27.24
N PRO A 227 -25.15 -4.33 -28.26
CA PRO A 227 -26.24 -5.15 -28.81
C PRO A 227 -26.80 -6.18 -27.83
N LYS A 228 -26.01 -6.61 -26.84
CA LYS A 228 -26.43 -7.61 -25.83
C LYS A 228 -27.34 -7.01 -24.77
N ARG A 229 -27.22 -5.71 -24.51
CA ARG A 229 -27.94 -5.01 -23.44
C ARG A 229 -29.20 -4.31 -23.94
N ALA A 230 -29.25 -3.98 -25.23
CA ALA A 230 -30.39 -3.29 -25.80
C ALA A 230 -31.62 -4.22 -25.91
N PRO A 231 -32.83 -3.74 -25.59
CA PRO A 231 -34.06 -4.54 -25.67
C PRO A 231 -34.51 -4.83 -27.11
N LEU A 232 -33.98 -4.07 -28.07
CA LEU A 232 -34.18 -4.19 -29.52
C LEU A 232 -32.83 -3.89 -30.20
N PRO A 233 -32.68 -4.18 -31.50
CA PRO A 233 -31.43 -3.94 -32.21
C PRO A 233 -30.89 -2.52 -31.98
N GLN A 234 -29.68 -2.47 -31.43
CA GLN A 234 -28.84 -1.29 -31.27
C GLN A 234 -27.39 -1.73 -31.44
N HIS A 235 -26.80 -1.41 -32.58
CA HIS A 235 -25.40 -1.69 -32.88
C HIS A 235 -24.68 -0.36 -33.09
N PRO A 236 -23.62 -0.08 -32.31
CA PRO A 236 -22.75 1.03 -32.59
C PRO A 236 -22.22 0.92 -34.03
N LEU A 237 -21.89 2.05 -34.63
CA LEU A 237 -21.36 2.11 -36.00
C LEU A 237 -20.15 3.03 -36.04
N VAL A 238 -19.02 2.53 -36.54
CA VAL A 238 -17.88 3.38 -36.91
C VAL A 238 -18.16 3.96 -38.29
N LYS A 239 -18.39 5.27 -38.35
CA LYS A 239 -18.66 5.99 -39.61
C LYS A 239 -17.37 6.26 -40.41
N LYS A 240 -16.23 6.40 -39.72
CA LYS A 240 -14.88 6.50 -40.29
C LYS A 240 -13.84 6.00 -39.30
N ALA A 241 -12.83 5.31 -39.82
CA ALA A 241 -11.67 4.87 -39.05
C ALA A 241 -10.41 4.93 -39.91
N ASP A 242 -9.53 5.89 -39.64
CA ASP A 242 -8.12 5.79 -40.02
C ASP A 242 -7.35 5.30 -38.78
N LEU A 243 -7.34 3.97 -38.60
CA LEU A 243 -6.82 3.29 -37.41
C LEU A 243 -5.37 2.83 -37.58
N GLY A 244 -4.55 3.56 -38.35
CA GLY A 244 -3.14 3.22 -38.59
C GLY A 244 -2.33 2.93 -37.32
N ASP A 245 -2.73 3.50 -36.18
CA ASP A 245 -2.17 3.23 -34.85
C ASP A 245 -3.25 2.89 -33.80
N ASN A 246 -3.07 1.83 -33.01
CA ASN A 246 -3.91 1.50 -31.84
C ASN A 246 -3.53 2.36 -30.61
N PHE A 247 -3.84 3.65 -30.67
CA PHE A 247 -3.40 4.64 -29.69
C PHE A 247 -4.20 4.58 -28.36
N PRO A 248 -3.57 4.98 -27.23
CA PRO A 248 -4.25 5.06 -25.94
C PRO A 248 -5.20 6.27 -25.89
N LEU A 249 -6.44 6.02 -25.45
CA LEU A 249 -7.42 7.07 -25.13
C LEU A 249 -7.22 7.59 -23.72
N CYS A 250 -7.01 6.70 -22.75
CA CYS A 250 -6.80 7.08 -21.35
C CYS A 250 -6.09 5.96 -20.60
N TYR A 251 -5.83 6.18 -19.31
CA TYR A 251 -5.63 5.09 -18.36
C TYR A 251 -6.99 4.45 -18.00
N TYR A 252 -7.04 3.17 -17.62
CA TYR A 252 -8.30 2.59 -17.11
C TYR A 252 -8.35 2.39 -15.59
N ALA A 253 -7.18 2.48 -14.94
CA ALA A 253 -6.99 2.28 -13.50
C ALA A 253 -5.80 3.11 -12.95
N GLY A 254 -5.67 4.37 -13.35
CA GLY A 254 -4.52 5.23 -13.01
C GLY A 254 -3.20 4.72 -13.58
N GLY A 255 -3.25 3.97 -14.69
CA GLY A 255 -2.11 3.29 -15.31
C GLY A 255 -1.78 1.93 -14.69
N SER A 256 -2.59 1.44 -13.75
CA SER A 256 -2.48 0.06 -13.27
C SER A 256 -2.77 -0.92 -14.40
N LYS A 257 -1.94 -1.95 -14.52
CA LYS A 257 -2.12 -3.08 -15.45
C LYS A 257 -3.35 -3.95 -15.16
N PHE A 258 -4.05 -3.67 -14.06
CA PHE A 258 -5.18 -4.45 -13.56
C PHE A 258 -6.40 -3.55 -13.39
N LEU A 259 -7.58 -4.03 -13.80
CA LEU A 259 -8.84 -3.29 -13.59
C LEU A 259 -9.16 -3.20 -12.11
N PRO A 260 -9.92 -2.19 -11.68
CA PRO A 260 -10.38 -2.10 -10.29
C PRO A 260 -11.32 -3.27 -9.99
N GLY A 261 -10.84 -4.21 -9.17
CA GLY A 261 -11.52 -5.47 -8.85
C GLY A 261 -11.05 -6.69 -9.66
N GLU A 262 -10.35 -6.50 -10.78
CA GLU A 262 -9.65 -7.62 -11.44
C GLU A 262 -8.31 -7.85 -10.75
N MET A 263 -8.15 -9.08 -10.25
CA MET A 263 -6.85 -9.55 -9.82
C MET A 263 -6.04 -10.02 -11.03
N PRO A 264 -4.70 -9.99 -10.96
CA PRO A 264 -3.87 -10.76 -11.86
C PRO A 264 -4.29 -12.22 -11.79
N THR A 265 -5.12 -12.68 -12.73
CA THR A 265 -5.09 -14.09 -13.13
C THR A 265 -3.75 -14.28 -13.83
N SER A 266 -2.74 -14.71 -13.07
CA SER A 266 -1.58 -15.32 -13.70
C SER A 266 -2.04 -16.66 -14.26
N THR A 267 -1.94 -16.78 -15.57
CA THR A 267 -1.68 -18.02 -16.30
C THR A 267 -1.06 -19.07 -15.39
N SER A 268 -1.74 -20.22 -15.27
CA SER A 268 -1.30 -21.56 -14.82
C SER A 268 -0.29 -21.65 -13.65
N PRO A 269 -0.45 -22.60 -12.72
CA PRO A 269 0.51 -22.79 -11.62
C PRO A 269 1.87 -23.22 -12.19
N VAL A 270 2.79 -22.27 -12.37
CA VAL A 270 4.22 -22.59 -12.37
C VAL A 270 4.48 -23.19 -11.00
N GLN A 271 5.01 -24.40 -10.93
CA GLN A 271 5.52 -24.98 -9.69
C GLN A 271 6.55 -24.00 -9.08
N ARG A 272 6.10 -23.14 -8.16
CA ARG A 272 6.94 -22.12 -7.48
C ARG A 272 7.79 -22.75 -6.38
N SER A 273 7.32 -23.86 -5.81
CA SER A 273 8.08 -24.64 -4.84
C SER A 273 8.68 -25.85 -5.54
N SER A 274 9.99 -26.00 -5.44
CA SER A 274 10.68 -27.27 -5.75
C SER A 274 10.34 -28.39 -4.76
N LEU A 275 9.67 -28.04 -3.66
CA LEU A 275 9.34 -28.94 -2.56
C LEU A 275 8.19 -29.90 -2.87
N THR A 276 8.40 -31.17 -2.55
CA THR A 276 7.36 -32.21 -2.60
C THR A 276 6.23 -31.92 -1.58
N PRO A 277 5.03 -32.50 -1.76
CA PRO A 277 3.95 -32.40 -0.76
C PRO A 277 4.33 -32.90 0.65
N GLU A 278 5.33 -33.78 0.75
CA GLU A 278 5.84 -34.29 2.03
C GLU A 278 6.80 -33.29 2.69
N GLN A 279 7.73 -32.73 1.92
CA GLN A 279 8.62 -31.67 2.39
C GLN A 279 7.84 -30.43 2.84
N ARG A 280 6.76 -30.07 2.16
CA ARG A 280 5.88 -28.95 2.57
C ARG A 280 5.17 -29.20 3.89
N ARG A 281 4.85 -30.45 4.23
CA ARG A 281 4.27 -30.81 5.53
C ARG A 281 5.28 -30.75 6.67
N GLN A 282 6.58 -30.77 6.36
CA GLN A 282 7.69 -30.71 7.32
C GLN A 282 8.30 -29.30 7.43
N LEU A 283 7.75 -28.28 6.77
CA LEU A 283 8.24 -26.91 6.86
C LEU A 283 8.21 -26.40 8.30
N GLU A 284 9.33 -25.82 8.74
CA GLU A 284 9.43 -25.19 10.05
C GLU A 284 8.45 -24.02 10.13
N ARG A 285 7.47 -24.14 11.04
CA ARG A 285 6.49 -23.08 11.28
C ARG A 285 7.16 -21.87 11.93
N PRO A 286 6.85 -20.65 11.48
CA PRO A 286 7.29 -19.44 12.16
C PRO A 286 6.53 -19.29 13.48
N GLU A 287 7.14 -19.75 14.56
CA GLU A 287 6.65 -19.50 15.92
C GLU A 287 7.05 -18.10 16.40
N GLU A 288 6.33 -17.56 17.37
CA GLU A 288 6.65 -16.27 18.03
C GLU A 288 7.91 -16.36 18.92
N GLY A 289 8.57 -17.51 18.97
CA GLY A 289 9.79 -17.79 19.72
C GLY A 289 11.10 -17.56 18.95
N PRO A 290 12.26 -17.84 19.59
CA PRO A 290 13.56 -17.72 18.93
C PRO A 290 13.75 -18.79 17.84
N VAL A 291 14.42 -18.40 16.76
CA VAL A 291 14.85 -19.32 15.70
C VAL A 291 15.98 -20.22 16.25
N PRO A 292 15.80 -21.55 16.30
CA PRO A 292 16.78 -22.48 16.86
C PRO A 292 18.17 -22.36 16.24
N LEU A 293 19.20 -22.82 16.94
CA LEU A 293 20.59 -22.83 16.43
C LEU A 293 20.77 -23.73 15.21
N SER A 294 19.98 -24.80 15.10
CA SER A 294 20.01 -25.75 13.99
C SER A 294 19.15 -25.34 12.80
N SER A 295 18.39 -24.24 12.91
CA SER A 295 17.48 -23.81 11.84
C SER A 295 18.25 -23.02 10.77
N ASN A 296 18.03 -23.36 9.50
CA ASN A 296 18.57 -22.63 8.35
C ASN A 296 17.85 -21.28 8.13
N PHE A 297 16.74 -21.03 8.83
CA PHE A 297 15.94 -19.81 8.66
C PHE A 297 16.44 -18.62 9.48
N TYR A 298 17.59 -18.74 10.13
CA TYR A 298 18.27 -17.59 10.70
C TYR A 298 19.21 -16.95 9.68
N ILE A 299 18.87 -15.74 9.27
CA ILE A 299 19.74 -14.94 8.41
C ILE A 299 20.68 -14.10 9.27
N ASN A 300 21.97 -14.31 9.07
CA ASN A 300 23.04 -13.53 9.70
C ASN A 300 23.03 -12.10 9.13
N ARG A 301 23.06 -11.09 10.00
CA ARG A 301 23.12 -9.67 9.62
C ARG A 301 24.55 -9.15 9.46
N SER A 302 25.52 -10.06 9.50
CA SER A 302 26.95 -9.89 9.33
C SER A 302 27.58 -8.96 10.36
N SER A 303 27.38 -7.64 10.26
CA SER A 303 28.01 -6.68 11.17
C SER A 303 27.54 -6.88 12.61
N VAL A 304 26.25 -7.06 12.83
CA VAL A 304 25.66 -7.15 14.16
C VAL A 304 26.20 -8.33 14.96
N GLU A 305 26.14 -9.54 14.39
CA GLU A 305 26.64 -10.75 15.03
C GLU A 305 28.13 -10.66 15.33
N ASN A 306 28.93 -10.20 14.36
CA ASN A 306 30.37 -10.05 14.52
C ASN A 306 30.74 -9.05 15.62
N ASP A 307 30.04 -7.92 15.69
CA ASP A 307 30.24 -6.92 16.74
C ASP A 307 29.90 -7.49 18.12
N CYS A 308 28.81 -8.26 18.23
CA CYS A 308 28.43 -8.91 19.48
C CYS A 308 29.45 -9.96 19.92
N PHE A 309 29.92 -10.79 18.98
CA PHE A 309 30.91 -11.84 19.24
C PHE A 309 32.25 -11.26 19.66
N LYS A 310 32.70 -10.19 18.99
CA LYS A 310 33.91 -9.48 19.38
C LYS A 310 33.76 -8.87 20.77
N GLU A 311 32.70 -8.12 21.01
CA GLU A 311 32.51 -7.40 22.28
C GLU A 311 32.34 -8.34 23.47
N VAL A 312 31.60 -9.45 23.35
CA VAL A 312 31.33 -10.35 24.48
C VAL A 312 32.59 -11.02 25.02
N THR A 313 33.66 -11.07 24.22
CA THR A 313 34.96 -11.60 24.67
C THR A 313 35.79 -10.58 25.47
N MET A 314 35.47 -9.29 25.39
CA MET A 314 36.24 -8.21 26.03
C MET A 314 36.03 -8.14 27.55
N PRO A 315 37.08 -7.92 28.37
CA PRO A 315 36.98 -7.63 29.80
C PRO A 315 35.85 -6.66 30.19
N GLY A 316 34.96 -7.15 31.06
CA GLY A 316 33.85 -6.36 31.58
C GLY A 316 32.77 -5.98 30.56
N ALA A 317 32.67 -6.64 29.40
CA ALA A 317 31.76 -6.24 28.32
C ALA A 317 30.30 -5.99 28.76
N LEU A 318 29.67 -5.02 28.11
CA LEU A 318 28.23 -4.77 28.22
C LEU A 318 27.65 -4.56 26.82
N ILE A 319 26.83 -5.50 26.35
CA ILE A 319 26.12 -5.43 25.07
C ILE A 319 24.65 -5.16 25.32
N ARG A 320 24.07 -4.22 24.57
CA ARG A 320 22.67 -3.81 24.70
C ARG A 320 21.94 -3.99 23.38
N ILE A 321 21.12 -5.02 23.29
CA ILE A 321 20.34 -5.36 22.11
C ILE A 321 18.94 -4.75 22.23
N LYS A 322 18.64 -3.81 21.36
CA LYS A 322 17.37 -3.09 21.29
C LYS A 322 16.68 -3.35 19.95
N ALA A 323 15.41 -3.72 19.99
CA ALA A 323 14.55 -3.78 18.81
C ALA A 323 13.08 -3.92 19.23
N PRO A 324 12.11 -3.65 18.34
CA PRO A 324 10.72 -4.05 18.52
C PRO A 324 10.55 -5.57 18.75
N HIS A 325 9.34 -5.98 19.13
CA HIS A 325 9.04 -7.42 19.23
C HIS A 325 9.31 -8.13 17.90
N GLN A 326 9.63 -9.43 17.96
CA GLN A 326 9.72 -10.30 16.77
C GLN A 326 10.83 -9.94 15.74
N MET A 327 11.79 -9.08 16.10
CA MET A 327 12.98 -8.75 15.31
C MET A 327 14.17 -9.72 15.51
N GLY A 328 14.02 -10.74 16.38
CA GLY A 328 15.03 -11.79 16.57
C GLY A 328 16.04 -11.55 17.70
N LYS A 329 15.72 -10.70 18.69
CA LYS A 329 16.58 -10.44 19.87
C LYS A 329 17.04 -11.73 20.57
N THR A 330 16.10 -12.54 21.04
CA THR A 330 16.41 -13.83 21.69
C THR A 330 17.16 -14.79 20.76
N SER A 331 16.92 -14.74 19.45
CA SER A 331 17.64 -15.56 18.46
C SER A 331 19.13 -15.16 18.37
N LEU A 332 19.45 -13.88 18.54
CA LEU A 332 20.82 -13.41 18.63
C LEU A 332 21.45 -13.80 19.98
N LEU A 333 20.72 -13.68 21.09
CA LEU A 333 21.22 -14.07 22.42
C LEU A 333 21.67 -15.53 22.48
N ILE A 334 20.88 -16.47 21.96
CA ILE A 334 21.26 -17.89 21.95
C ILE A 334 22.50 -18.16 21.09
N ARG A 335 22.77 -17.33 20.07
CA ARG A 335 23.97 -17.41 19.24
C ARG A 335 25.19 -16.84 19.94
N ILE A 336 25.02 -15.75 20.69
CA ILE A 336 26.05 -15.23 21.60
C ILE A 336 26.41 -16.30 22.64
N ILE A 337 25.41 -16.95 23.25
CA ILE A 337 25.61 -18.07 24.18
C ILE A 337 26.40 -19.20 23.50
N LYS A 338 26.00 -19.60 22.30
CA LYS A 338 26.70 -20.66 21.55
C LYS A 338 28.15 -20.29 21.23
N HIS A 339 28.42 -19.03 20.91
CA HIS A 339 29.76 -18.51 20.65
C HIS A 339 30.63 -18.54 21.91
N VAL A 340 30.16 -17.99 23.04
CA VAL A 340 30.97 -17.94 24.27
C VAL A 340 31.21 -19.31 24.90
N GLN A 341 30.31 -20.28 24.66
CA GLN A 341 30.52 -21.68 25.05
C GLN A 341 31.77 -22.30 24.39
N GLN A 342 32.20 -21.80 23.22
CA GLN A 342 33.43 -22.27 22.56
C GLN A 342 34.69 -21.86 23.33
N PHE A 343 34.60 -20.84 24.19
CA PHE A 343 35.70 -20.34 25.03
C PHE A 343 35.61 -20.84 26.49
N ASN A 344 34.73 -21.81 26.76
CA ASN A 344 34.50 -22.36 28.09
C ASN A 344 33.99 -21.31 29.13
N TYR A 345 33.34 -20.25 28.67
CA TYR A 345 32.74 -19.26 29.58
C TYR A 345 31.48 -19.84 30.22
N LYS A 346 31.22 -19.48 31.48
CA LYS A 346 29.97 -19.84 32.16
C LYS A 346 28.86 -18.91 31.69
N THR A 347 27.70 -19.44 31.35
CA THR A 347 26.58 -18.65 30.85
C THR A 347 25.39 -18.75 31.78
N VAL A 348 24.78 -17.62 32.10
CA VAL A 348 23.51 -17.53 32.84
C VAL A 348 22.52 -16.79 31.96
N PHE A 349 21.40 -17.42 31.64
CA PHE A 349 20.38 -16.87 30.76
C PHE A 349 19.06 -16.67 31.50
N LEU A 350 18.77 -15.43 31.89
CA LEU A 350 17.56 -15.07 32.63
C LEU A 350 16.55 -14.43 31.68
N LYS A 351 15.35 -15.02 31.62
CA LYS A 351 14.19 -14.38 30.98
C LYS A 351 13.34 -13.72 32.05
N LEU A 352 13.28 -12.39 32.07
CA LEU A 352 12.57 -11.69 33.14
C LEU A 352 11.06 -11.94 33.11
N LYS A 353 10.47 -12.20 31.93
CA LYS A 353 9.06 -12.61 31.78
C LYS A 353 8.69 -13.95 32.42
N LYS A 354 9.67 -14.73 32.88
CA LYS A 354 9.42 -15.99 33.62
C LYS A 354 9.35 -15.80 35.13
N ALA A 355 9.68 -14.62 35.64
CA ALA A 355 9.57 -14.35 37.08
C ALA A 355 8.09 -14.25 37.46
N ASP A 356 7.73 -14.88 38.59
CA ASP A 356 6.39 -14.74 39.16
C ASP A 356 6.18 -13.31 39.67
N THR A 357 4.92 -12.92 39.87
CA THR A 357 4.55 -11.56 40.25
C THR A 357 5.20 -11.12 41.56
N GLU A 358 5.40 -12.02 42.51
CA GLU A 358 6.03 -11.75 43.82
C GLU A 358 7.48 -11.29 43.67
N ALA A 359 8.18 -11.71 42.62
CA ALA A 359 9.53 -11.24 42.35
C ALA A 359 9.56 -9.74 42.04
N PHE A 360 8.44 -9.15 41.60
CA PHE A 360 8.36 -7.74 41.22
C PHE A 360 7.74 -6.83 42.30
N ASP A 361 7.36 -7.38 43.47
CA ASP A 361 6.72 -6.62 44.55
C ASP A 361 7.56 -5.42 45.03
N ASN A 362 8.87 -5.61 45.14
CA ASN A 362 9.82 -4.59 45.54
C ASN A 362 11.25 -4.94 45.09
N LEU A 363 12.16 -3.97 45.20
CA LEU A 363 13.55 -4.13 44.78
C LEU A 363 14.27 -5.28 45.51
N GLU A 364 13.97 -5.51 46.79
CA GLU A 364 14.61 -6.57 47.57
C GLU A 364 14.21 -7.96 47.05
N SER A 365 12.92 -8.17 46.84
CA SER A 365 12.36 -9.43 46.36
C SER A 365 12.88 -9.75 44.95
N PHE A 366 12.95 -8.72 44.10
CA PHE A 366 13.52 -8.83 42.76
C PHE A 366 15.00 -9.24 42.78
N LEU A 367 15.82 -8.56 43.58
CA LEU A 367 17.25 -8.86 43.64
C LEU A 367 17.54 -10.23 44.29
N LYS A 368 16.73 -10.67 45.25
CA LYS A 368 16.80 -12.03 45.80
C LYS A 368 16.47 -13.08 44.74
N TRP A 369 15.34 -12.91 44.04
CA TRP A 369 14.95 -13.79 42.93
C TRP A 369 16.03 -13.85 41.85
N PHE A 370 16.59 -12.70 41.50
CA PHE A 370 17.66 -12.57 40.52
C PHE A 370 18.90 -13.38 40.94
N CYS A 371 19.37 -13.21 42.17
CA CYS A 371 20.52 -13.97 42.68
C CYS A 371 20.24 -15.48 42.78
N LEU A 372 19.04 -15.87 43.26
CA LEU A 372 18.61 -17.28 43.30
C LEU A 372 18.57 -17.92 41.91
N SER A 373 18.14 -17.14 40.90
CA SER A 373 18.09 -17.61 39.52
C SER A 373 19.49 -17.84 38.94
N ILE A 374 20.46 -16.99 39.31
CA ILE A 374 21.88 -17.18 38.96
C ILE A 374 22.44 -18.43 39.66
N GLU A 375 22.18 -18.60 40.95
CA GLU A 375 22.59 -19.78 41.74
C GLU A 375 22.13 -21.08 41.09
N GLN A 376 20.85 -21.13 40.72
CA GLN A 376 20.23 -22.31 40.12
C GLN A 376 20.91 -22.70 38.79
N GLN A 377 21.21 -21.73 37.92
CA GLN A 377 21.83 -22.01 36.62
C GLN A 377 23.32 -22.34 36.72
N LEU A 378 24.03 -21.71 37.66
CA LEU A 378 25.42 -22.04 37.96
C LEU A 378 25.56 -23.31 38.80
N LYS A 379 24.45 -23.93 39.22
CA LYS A 379 24.39 -25.12 40.07
C LYS A 379 25.19 -24.94 41.36
N SER A 380 25.10 -23.75 41.96
CA SER A 380 25.78 -23.39 43.20
C SER A 380 24.74 -23.05 44.27
N ALA A 381 24.82 -23.66 45.44
CA ALA A 381 23.94 -23.37 46.58
C ALA A 381 24.73 -22.63 47.66
N ASN A 382 24.77 -21.30 47.60
CA ASN A 382 25.49 -20.43 48.52
C ASN A 382 24.59 -19.66 49.49
N GLY A 383 23.27 -19.90 49.46
CA GLY A 383 22.34 -19.43 50.49
C GLY A 383 22.01 -17.94 50.41
N VAL A 384 21.39 -17.50 49.32
CA VAL A 384 20.92 -16.10 49.13
C VAL A 384 20.14 -15.59 50.34
N ILE A 385 19.18 -16.36 50.84
CA ILE A 385 18.28 -15.93 51.93
C ILE A 385 19.07 -15.61 53.21
N GLU A 386 20.02 -16.47 53.55
CA GLU A 386 20.87 -16.30 54.73
C GLU A 386 21.83 -15.12 54.59
N PHE A 387 22.39 -14.91 53.40
CA PHE A 387 23.23 -13.74 53.14
C PHE A 387 22.46 -12.43 53.29
N TRP A 388 21.24 -12.37 52.73
CA TRP A 388 20.42 -11.16 52.77
C TRP A 388 19.97 -10.78 54.18
N SER A 389 19.72 -11.78 55.05
CA SER A 389 19.31 -11.54 56.45
C SER A 389 20.46 -11.08 57.34
N LYS A 390 21.70 -11.48 57.04
CA LYS A 390 22.89 -11.12 57.84
C LYS A 390 23.50 -9.75 57.49
N SER A 391 23.20 -9.19 56.32
CA SER A 391 23.75 -7.90 55.87
C SER A 391 22.81 -6.74 56.18
N SER A 392 23.35 -5.62 56.69
CA SER A 392 22.64 -4.36 56.93
C SER A 392 22.78 -3.34 55.78
N LEU A 393 23.46 -3.71 54.70
CA LEU A 393 23.73 -2.82 53.56
C LEU A 393 22.47 -2.56 52.72
N GLY A 394 22.52 -1.52 51.86
CA GLY A 394 21.45 -1.27 50.89
C GLY A 394 21.32 -2.40 49.86
N ASN A 395 20.11 -2.62 49.33
CA ASN A 395 19.79 -3.74 48.42
C ASN A 395 20.71 -3.85 47.19
N LYS A 396 21.11 -2.72 46.59
CA LYS A 396 22.06 -2.70 45.47
C LYS A 396 23.43 -3.23 45.87
N GLN A 397 23.95 -2.80 47.02
CA GLN A 397 25.24 -3.24 47.54
C GLN A 397 25.20 -4.72 47.93
N LYS A 398 24.13 -5.17 48.61
CA LYS A 398 23.92 -6.59 48.90
C LYS A 398 24.02 -7.45 47.65
N CYS A 399 23.37 -7.03 46.56
CA CYS A 399 23.44 -7.75 45.30
C CYS A 399 24.86 -7.78 44.73
N SER A 400 25.54 -6.63 44.63
CA SER A 400 26.93 -6.57 44.14
C SER A 400 27.87 -7.45 44.96
N ASP A 401 27.84 -7.35 46.29
CA ASP A 401 28.68 -8.13 47.19
C ASP A 401 28.42 -9.63 47.03
N TYR A 402 27.15 -10.00 46.83
CA TYR A 402 26.78 -11.40 46.61
C TYR A 402 27.35 -11.93 45.30
N ILE A 403 27.20 -11.19 44.20
CA ILE A 403 27.76 -11.55 42.90
C ILE A 403 29.28 -11.70 42.99
N GLU A 404 29.96 -10.72 43.58
CA GLU A 404 31.41 -10.73 43.71
C GLU A 404 31.89 -11.90 44.57
N LYS A 405 31.33 -12.06 45.76
CA LYS A 405 31.77 -13.05 46.75
C LYS A 405 31.44 -14.48 46.35
N TYR A 406 30.27 -14.74 45.78
CA TYR A 406 29.82 -16.11 45.55
C TYR A 406 29.93 -16.58 44.10
N PHE A 407 30.01 -15.67 43.14
CA PHE A 407 30.13 -16.03 41.73
C PHE A 407 31.50 -15.65 41.17
N LEU A 408 31.90 -14.37 41.23
CA LEU A 408 33.15 -13.91 40.60
C LEU A 408 34.41 -14.43 41.30
N SER A 409 34.43 -14.48 42.63
CA SER A 409 35.59 -14.98 43.37
C SER A 409 35.78 -16.50 43.28
N LYS A 410 34.69 -17.24 43.02
CA LYS A 410 34.68 -18.71 42.97
C LYS A 410 34.83 -19.27 41.56
N CYS A 411 34.55 -18.49 40.53
CA CYS A 411 34.67 -18.90 39.13
C CYS A 411 36.02 -18.45 38.57
N LYS A 412 36.79 -19.40 38.04
CA LYS A 412 38.04 -19.10 37.32
C LYS A 412 37.77 -18.62 35.89
N GLU A 413 36.66 -19.08 35.32
CA GLU A 413 36.21 -18.72 33.98
C GLU A 413 35.29 -17.48 34.03
N PRO A 414 35.33 -16.61 33.00
CA PRO A 414 34.38 -15.51 32.87
C PRO A 414 32.92 -15.98 32.89
N ILE A 415 32.06 -15.17 33.51
CA ILE A 415 30.61 -15.39 33.57
C ILE A 415 29.93 -14.41 32.63
N VAL A 416 29.19 -14.94 31.66
CA VAL A 416 28.30 -14.17 30.78
C VAL A 416 26.89 -14.24 31.34
N LEU A 417 26.40 -13.11 31.85
CA LEU A 417 25.03 -12.94 32.31
C LEU A 417 24.21 -12.31 31.19
N ILE A 418 23.27 -13.09 30.67
CA ILE A 418 22.35 -12.69 29.62
C ILE A 418 20.98 -12.43 30.23
N LEU A 419 20.48 -11.22 30.05
CA LEU A 419 19.16 -10.77 30.50
C LEU A 419 18.27 -10.51 29.29
N ASP A 420 17.25 -11.35 29.12
CA ASP A 420 16.25 -11.22 28.06
C ASP A 420 14.96 -10.61 28.61
N ASP A 421 14.27 -9.83 27.78
CA ASP A 421 13.04 -9.11 28.15
C ASP A 421 13.24 -8.14 29.34
N LEU A 422 14.35 -7.37 29.37
CA LEU A 422 14.57 -6.38 30.43
C LEU A 422 13.44 -5.33 30.48
N ASP A 423 12.72 -5.12 29.37
CA ASP A 423 11.50 -4.30 29.32
C ASP A 423 10.46 -4.64 30.39
N GLU A 424 10.40 -5.88 30.87
CA GLU A 424 9.43 -6.31 31.87
C GLU A 424 9.52 -5.50 33.18
N ILE A 425 10.73 -5.10 33.59
CA ILE A 425 10.93 -4.36 34.85
C ILE A 425 10.39 -2.93 34.78
N PHE A 426 10.18 -2.38 33.58
CA PHE A 426 9.76 -0.99 33.40
C PHE A 426 8.33 -0.73 33.86
N LYS A 427 7.54 -1.80 34.04
CA LYS A 427 6.22 -1.75 34.68
C LYS A 427 6.31 -1.43 36.18
N TYR A 428 7.49 -1.61 36.79
CA TYR A 428 7.71 -1.52 38.23
C TYR A 428 8.73 -0.41 38.54
N SER A 429 8.25 0.80 38.82
CA SER A 429 9.08 2.02 38.96
C SER A 429 10.26 1.88 39.92
N ALA A 430 10.06 1.23 41.08
CA ALA A 430 11.11 1.01 42.07
C ALA A 430 12.27 0.15 41.50
N ILE A 431 11.95 -0.85 40.68
CA ILE A 431 12.94 -1.74 40.06
C ILE A 431 13.58 -1.04 38.85
N ALA A 432 12.75 -0.45 37.98
CA ALA A 432 13.17 0.29 36.79
C ALA A 432 14.17 1.41 37.09
N ASN A 433 14.04 2.09 38.23
CA ASN A 433 14.94 3.18 38.62
C ASN A 433 16.25 2.70 39.25
N ASN A 434 16.35 1.44 39.69
CA ASN A 434 17.48 0.96 40.49
C ASN A 434 18.28 -0.16 39.83
N PHE A 435 17.61 -1.19 39.30
CA PHE A 435 18.31 -2.35 38.73
C PHE A 435 19.12 -2.01 37.48
N PRO A 436 18.62 -1.19 36.54
CA PRO A 436 19.41 -0.68 35.42
C PRO A 436 20.68 0.06 35.87
N SER A 437 20.61 0.86 36.94
CA SER A 437 21.80 1.54 37.51
C SER A 437 22.86 0.55 37.99
N LEU A 438 22.45 -0.59 38.56
CA LEU A 438 23.33 -1.62 39.08
C LEU A 438 24.17 -2.29 37.97
N LEU A 439 23.55 -2.58 36.82
CA LEU A 439 24.25 -3.14 35.65
C LEU A 439 25.33 -2.18 35.12
N ARG A 440 25.04 -0.87 35.16
CA ARG A 440 26.01 0.17 34.79
C ARG A 440 27.15 0.23 35.80
N ASP A 441 26.84 0.19 37.09
CA ASP A 441 27.84 0.23 38.17
C ASP A 441 28.82 -0.94 38.03
N TRP A 442 28.34 -2.15 37.70
CA TRP A 442 29.20 -3.31 37.44
C TRP A 442 30.09 -3.14 36.21
N ARG A 443 29.58 -2.54 35.13
CA ARG A 443 30.40 -2.22 33.95
C ARG A 443 31.49 -1.20 34.29
N GLU A 444 31.20 -0.16 35.05
CA GLU A 444 32.22 0.80 35.48
C GLU A 444 33.22 0.18 36.47
N ALA A 445 32.75 -0.66 37.39
CA ALA A 445 33.60 -1.42 38.30
C ALA A 445 34.61 -2.30 37.57
N SER A 446 34.24 -2.89 36.42
CA SER A 446 35.17 -3.68 35.60
C SER A 446 36.36 -2.89 35.04
N LYS A 447 36.32 -1.55 35.01
CA LYS A 447 37.45 -0.71 34.59
C LYS A 447 38.42 -0.41 35.74
N ILE A 448 38.00 -0.66 36.98
CA ILE A 448 38.73 -0.31 38.20
C ILE A 448 39.22 -1.57 38.92
N TYR A 449 38.36 -2.59 38.98
CA TYR A 449 38.55 -3.79 39.78
C TYR A 449 38.64 -5.03 38.87
N PRO A 450 39.82 -5.70 38.80
CA PRO A 450 40.02 -6.84 37.91
C PRO A 450 39.04 -8.01 38.13
N ILE A 451 38.49 -8.18 39.34
CA ILE A 451 37.48 -9.23 39.58
C ILE A 451 36.21 -9.03 38.75
N TRP A 452 35.82 -7.77 38.51
CA TRP A 452 34.65 -7.41 37.71
C TRP A 452 34.92 -7.51 36.21
N GLU A 453 36.20 -7.57 35.79
CA GLU A 453 36.57 -7.96 34.43
C GLU A 453 36.21 -9.41 34.10
N ASN A 454 35.74 -10.22 35.04
CA ASN A 454 35.23 -11.58 34.77
C ASN A 454 33.72 -11.62 34.50
N LEU A 455 33.00 -10.51 34.69
CA LEU A 455 31.58 -10.43 34.35
C LEU A 455 31.38 -9.87 32.94
N ARG A 456 30.58 -10.53 32.11
CA ARG A 456 30.08 -10.02 30.82
C ARG A 456 28.57 -9.88 30.89
N LEU A 457 28.04 -8.76 30.44
CA LEU A 457 26.62 -8.48 30.45
C LEU A 457 26.08 -8.42 29.02
N VAL A 458 25.00 -9.13 28.75
CA VAL A 458 24.27 -9.04 27.49
C VAL A 458 22.81 -8.80 27.82
N VAL A 459 22.28 -7.66 27.43
CA VAL A 459 20.94 -7.22 27.81
C VAL A 459 20.09 -7.03 26.56
N SER A 460 18.91 -7.62 26.54
CA SER A 460 17.91 -7.45 25.50
C SER A 460 16.68 -6.73 26.05
N TYR A 461 16.14 -5.77 25.30
CA TYR A 461 14.91 -5.08 25.65
C TYR A 461 14.11 -4.64 24.42
N CYS A 462 12.80 -4.58 24.61
CA CYS A 462 11.86 -4.08 23.62
C CYS A 462 11.89 -2.55 23.54
N SER A 463 11.82 -1.99 22.33
CA SER A 463 11.69 -0.54 22.14
C SER A 463 10.32 -0.01 22.53
N GLU A 464 9.27 -0.83 22.44
CA GLU A 464 7.85 -0.45 22.61
C GLU A 464 7.55 0.04 24.04
N ASP A 465 8.11 -0.65 25.04
CA ASP A 465 7.86 -0.43 26.46
C ASP A 465 8.89 0.50 27.12
N PHE A 466 9.68 1.22 26.33
CA PHE A 466 10.78 2.05 26.87
C PHE A 466 10.23 3.30 27.59
N PRO A 467 10.45 3.45 28.91
CA PRO A 467 10.00 4.63 29.64
C PRO A 467 10.79 5.87 29.24
N GLN A 468 10.19 7.05 29.42
CA GLN A 468 10.94 8.31 29.39
C GLN A 468 11.80 8.40 30.67
N LEU A 469 12.89 7.64 30.70
CA LEU A 469 13.84 7.66 31.82
C LEU A 469 14.66 8.94 31.80
N SER A 470 14.97 9.45 32.98
CA SER A 470 15.93 10.53 33.19
C SER A 470 17.27 10.17 32.55
N ILE A 471 17.87 11.11 31.80
CA ILE A 471 19.13 10.98 31.05
C ILE A 471 20.26 10.35 31.92
N ASN A 472 20.25 10.60 33.23
CA ASN A 472 21.29 10.17 34.17
C ASN A 472 21.07 8.79 34.80
N GLN A 473 19.92 8.14 34.61
CA GLN A 473 19.53 6.89 35.29
C GLN A 473 19.48 5.67 34.35
N SER A 474 19.97 5.84 33.13
CA SER A 474 19.90 4.87 32.06
C SER A 474 21.21 4.06 31.95
N PRO A 475 21.21 2.72 32.06
CA PRO A 475 22.34 1.90 31.62
C PRO A 475 22.53 1.96 30.10
N PHE A 476 21.60 2.58 29.37
CA PHE A 476 21.59 2.64 27.91
C PHE A 476 22.56 3.68 27.34
N ASN A 477 23.41 4.29 28.16
CA ASN A 477 24.47 5.19 27.73
C ASN A 477 25.88 4.58 27.81
N VAL A 478 26.03 3.35 28.33
CA VAL A 478 27.34 2.67 28.48
C VAL A 478 27.30 1.30 27.79
N GLY A 479 28.44 0.85 27.28
CA GLY A 479 28.54 -0.43 26.55
C GLY A 479 28.04 -0.33 25.10
N LEU A 480 28.24 -1.41 24.33
CA LEU A 480 27.96 -1.49 22.90
C LEU A 480 26.43 -1.52 22.64
N PRO A 481 25.86 -0.48 21.99
CA PRO A 481 24.48 -0.51 21.55
C PRO A 481 24.35 -1.31 20.25
N ILE A 482 23.40 -2.23 20.22
CA ILE A 482 23.02 -3.02 19.04
C ILE A 482 21.54 -2.76 18.77
N GLU A 483 21.24 -2.07 17.67
CA GLU A 483 19.88 -1.95 17.15
C GLU A 483 19.70 -2.95 16.01
N LEU A 484 18.74 -3.88 16.12
CA LEU A 484 18.57 -4.91 15.09
C LEU A 484 17.90 -4.32 13.85
N PRO A 485 18.57 -4.33 12.68
CA PRO A 485 17.96 -3.85 11.45
C PRO A 485 16.98 -4.89 10.88
N GLU A 486 16.11 -4.38 10.03
CA GLU A 486 15.34 -5.18 9.07
C GLU A 486 16.28 -5.91 8.09
N PHE A 487 15.78 -6.99 7.50
CA PHE A 487 16.46 -7.68 6.42
C PHE A 487 16.53 -6.84 5.15
N SER A 488 17.68 -6.91 4.47
CA SER A 488 17.82 -6.39 3.12
C SER A 488 17.00 -7.23 2.13
N LYS A 489 16.74 -6.68 0.94
CA LYS A 489 16.07 -7.42 -0.14
C LYS A 489 16.81 -8.72 -0.51
N GLU A 490 18.14 -8.68 -0.48
CA GLU A 490 18.99 -9.85 -0.73
C GLU A 490 18.83 -10.90 0.38
N GLN A 491 18.79 -10.49 1.64
CA GLN A 491 18.54 -11.38 2.77
C GLN A 491 17.14 -12.02 2.70
N VAL A 492 16.12 -11.27 2.27
CA VAL A 492 14.78 -11.82 2.03
C VAL A 492 14.78 -12.84 0.89
N LYS A 493 15.51 -12.55 -0.20
CA LYS A 493 15.67 -13.47 -1.34
C LYS A 493 16.38 -14.76 -0.94
N ASN A 494 17.46 -14.68 -0.18
CA ASN A 494 18.17 -15.84 0.35
C ASN A 494 17.28 -16.69 1.26
N LEU A 495 16.50 -16.05 2.14
CA LEU A 495 15.55 -16.76 3.00
C LEU A 495 14.43 -17.47 2.21
N ALA A 496 13.97 -16.88 1.11
CA ALA A 496 13.00 -17.51 0.22
C ALA A 496 13.58 -18.75 -0.49
N GLN A 497 14.85 -18.67 -0.91
CA GLN A 497 15.57 -19.80 -1.50
C GLN A 497 15.75 -20.95 -0.50
N GLU A 498 16.08 -20.66 0.76
CA GLU A 498 16.15 -21.67 1.84
C GLU A 498 14.79 -22.35 2.09
N GLN A 499 13.67 -21.69 1.77
CA GLN A 499 12.32 -22.29 1.80
C GLN A 499 11.91 -22.97 0.49
N GLY A 500 12.83 -23.11 -0.47
CA GLY A 500 12.59 -23.79 -1.74
C GLY A 500 11.70 -23.01 -2.71
N ILE A 501 11.58 -21.69 -2.53
CA ILE A 501 10.84 -20.80 -3.45
C ILE A 501 11.81 -19.94 -4.24
N THR A 502 11.57 -19.82 -5.54
CA THR A 502 12.20 -18.78 -6.36
C THR A 502 11.27 -17.57 -6.43
N VAL A 503 11.76 -16.42 -5.99
CA VAL A 503 11.01 -15.16 -5.97
C VAL A 503 11.71 -14.16 -6.90
N SER A 504 10.96 -13.54 -7.79
CA SER A 504 11.48 -12.49 -8.68
C SER A 504 11.79 -11.20 -7.91
N ASP A 505 12.64 -10.33 -8.47
CA ASP A 505 12.99 -9.07 -7.80
C ASP A 505 11.76 -8.15 -7.63
N ASP A 506 10.81 -8.18 -8.57
CA ASP A 506 9.54 -7.46 -8.45
C ASP A 506 8.69 -7.98 -7.29
N GLU A 507 8.61 -9.31 -7.13
CA GLU A 507 7.90 -9.93 -6.02
C GLU A 507 8.56 -9.65 -4.66
N ILE A 508 9.91 -9.61 -4.60
CA ILE A 508 10.63 -9.16 -3.41
C ILE A 508 10.29 -7.71 -3.09
N VAL A 509 10.21 -6.83 -4.09
CA VAL A 509 9.79 -5.44 -3.90
C VAL A 509 8.36 -5.37 -3.37
N GLN A 510 7.43 -6.17 -3.89
CA GLN A 510 6.05 -6.22 -3.40
C GLN A 510 5.97 -6.70 -1.95
N LEU A 511 6.64 -7.80 -1.60
CA LEU A 511 6.68 -8.34 -0.23
C LEU A 511 7.31 -7.33 0.73
N THR A 512 8.45 -6.76 0.38
CA THR A 512 9.14 -5.78 1.23
C THR A 512 8.41 -4.43 1.31
N THR A 513 7.57 -4.08 0.34
CA THR A 513 6.65 -2.93 0.47
C THR A 513 5.56 -3.23 1.50
N MET A 514 5.01 -4.44 1.50
CA MET A 514 3.94 -4.86 2.40
C MET A 514 4.41 -4.99 3.85
N VAL A 515 5.54 -5.65 4.10
CA VAL A 515 5.98 -5.97 5.48
C VAL A 515 7.42 -5.57 5.80
N GLY A 516 8.07 -4.81 4.92
CA GLY A 516 9.47 -4.45 5.07
C GLY A 516 10.41 -5.65 5.02
N GLY A 517 11.56 -5.50 5.67
CA GLY A 517 12.45 -6.62 5.98
C GLY A 517 12.20 -7.20 7.37
N HIS A 518 10.98 -7.09 7.91
CA HIS A 518 10.70 -7.53 9.27
C HIS A 518 10.88 -9.06 9.40
N PRO A 519 11.81 -9.57 10.25
CA PRO A 519 12.20 -10.98 10.25
C PRO A 519 11.04 -11.97 10.45
N TYR A 520 10.21 -11.75 11.47
CA TYR A 520 9.05 -12.61 11.72
C TYR A 520 7.99 -12.52 10.60
N LEU A 521 7.61 -11.31 10.19
CA LEU A 521 6.57 -11.13 9.16
C LEU A 521 7.00 -11.73 7.82
N ILE A 522 8.27 -11.61 7.43
CA ILE A 522 8.81 -12.26 6.24
C ILE A 522 8.77 -13.79 6.37
N ARG A 523 9.15 -14.36 7.52
CA ARG A 523 9.06 -15.81 7.72
C ARG A 523 7.62 -16.31 7.63
N VAL A 524 6.67 -15.58 8.21
CA VAL A 524 5.22 -15.86 8.08
C VAL A 524 4.79 -15.77 6.62
N ALA A 525 5.21 -14.74 5.88
CA ALA A 525 4.89 -14.62 4.46
C ALA A 525 5.34 -15.84 3.67
N LEU A 526 6.63 -16.15 3.75
CA LEU A 526 7.22 -17.25 3.00
C LEU A 526 6.58 -18.58 3.38
N TYR A 527 6.41 -18.85 4.67
CA TYR A 527 5.76 -20.08 5.15
C TYR A 527 4.33 -20.22 4.62
N GLU A 528 3.52 -19.17 4.67
CA GLU A 528 2.13 -19.18 4.21
C GLU A 528 2.04 -19.35 2.69
N ILE A 529 2.90 -18.66 1.94
CA ILE A 529 3.01 -18.78 0.48
C ILE A 529 3.32 -20.24 0.09
N VAL A 530 4.30 -20.89 0.73
CA VAL A 530 4.64 -22.29 0.42
C VAL A 530 3.55 -23.25 0.87
N SER A 531 3.15 -23.17 2.14
CA SER A 531 2.28 -24.16 2.76
C SER A 531 0.89 -24.18 2.14
N LYS A 532 0.35 -23.01 1.79
CA LYS A 532 -0.98 -22.86 1.15
C LYS A 532 -0.93 -22.74 -0.37
N GLN A 533 0.27 -22.75 -0.97
CA GLN A 533 0.47 -22.55 -2.42
C GLN A 533 -0.14 -21.23 -2.92
N LEU A 534 -0.11 -20.18 -2.10
CA LEU A 534 -0.66 -18.88 -2.46
C LEU A 534 0.25 -18.20 -3.48
N SER A 535 -0.33 -17.48 -4.43
CA SER A 535 0.45 -16.48 -5.17
C SER A 535 0.84 -15.34 -4.22
N ILE A 536 1.94 -14.64 -4.50
CA ILE A 536 2.31 -13.46 -3.72
C ILE A 536 1.20 -12.41 -3.78
N ALA A 537 0.51 -12.26 -4.92
CA ALA A 537 -0.63 -11.36 -5.04
C ALA A 537 -1.79 -11.74 -4.09
N ASP A 538 -2.15 -13.03 -4.02
CA ASP A 538 -3.22 -13.51 -3.13
C ASP A 538 -2.83 -13.33 -1.66
N PHE A 539 -1.57 -13.64 -1.33
CA PHE A 539 -1.01 -13.41 0.00
C PHE A 539 -1.12 -11.93 0.39
N LEU A 540 -0.70 -11.02 -0.49
CA LEU A 540 -0.71 -9.58 -0.24
C LEU A 540 -2.13 -9.01 -0.07
N ARG A 541 -3.14 -9.62 -0.69
CA ARG A 541 -4.55 -9.23 -0.53
C ARG A 541 -5.06 -9.55 0.87
N ILE A 542 -4.78 -10.74 1.38
CA ILE A 542 -5.26 -11.17 2.71
C ILE A 542 -4.35 -10.69 3.84
N ALA A 543 -3.08 -10.40 3.56
CA ALA A 543 -2.09 -9.99 4.57
C ALA A 543 -2.60 -8.90 5.54
N PRO A 544 -3.20 -7.79 5.08
CA PRO A 544 -3.67 -6.71 5.96
C PRO A 544 -5.13 -6.90 6.42
N THR A 545 -5.63 -8.13 6.59
CA THR A 545 -7.00 -8.38 7.06
C THR A 545 -7.04 -9.27 8.29
N ASP A 546 -8.19 -9.34 8.97
CA ASP A 546 -8.39 -10.24 10.12
C ASP A 546 -8.47 -11.72 9.71
N GLU A 547 -8.74 -12.02 8.43
CA GLU A 547 -8.60 -13.38 7.86
C GLU A 547 -7.12 -13.71 7.56
N GLY A 548 -6.28 -12.67 7.48
CA GLY A 548 -4.91 -12.74 7.07
C GLY A 548 -3.96 -13.48 8.02
N PRO A 549 -2.81 -13.91 7.52
CA PRO A 549 -1.78 -14.60 8.31
C PRO A 549 -1.17 -13.74 9.41
N TYR A 550 -1.35 -12.41 9.33
CA TYR A 550 -0.83 -11.46 10.32
C TYR A 550 -1.82 -11.07 11.41
N TYR A 551 -3.03 -11.65 11.42
CA TYR A 551 -4.09 -11.30 12.37
C TYR A 551 -3.62 -11.21 13.83
N LYS A 552 -2.88 -12.21 14.35
CA LYS A 552 -2.38 -12.18 15.74
C LYS A 552 -1.47 -10.99 16.01
N HIS A 553 -0.55 -10.71 15.07
CA HIS A 553 0.39 -9.58 15.17
C HIS A 553 -0.36 -8.24 15.15
N LEU A 554 -1.28 -8.08 14.18
CA LEU A 554 -2.06 -6.86 13.98
C LEU A 554 -3.03 -6.60 15.14
N ARG A 555 -3.76 -7.63 15.60
CA ARG A 555 -4.68 -7.54 16.73
C ARG A 555 -3.97 -7.17 18.03
N ARG A 556 -2.77 -7.71 18.27
CA ARG A 556 -1.94 -7.31 19.42
C ARG A 556 -1.62 -5.82 19.39
N HIS A 557 -1.17 -5.30 18.24
CA HIS A 557 -0.93 -3.86 18.09
C HIS A 557 -2.20 -3.05 18.27
N TRP A 558 -3.34 -3.50 17.73
CA TRP A 558 -4.63 -2.84 17.92
C TRP A 558 -5.05 -2.78 19.40
N LEU A 559 -4.92 -3.88 20.16
CA LEU A 559 -5.21 -3.91 21.59
C LEU A 559 -4.31 -2.94 22.38
N ASN A 560 -3.02 -2.88 22.04
CA ASN A 560 -2.09 -1.94 22.66
C ASN A 560 -2.47 -0.49 22.35
N LEU A 561 -2.85 -0.19 21.11
CA LEU A 561 -3.31 1.14 20.70
C LEU A 561 -4.63 1.53 21.38
N LYS A 562 -5.59 0.60 21.48
CA LYS A 562 -6.93 0.85 22.08
C LYS A 562 -6.83 1.21 23.56
N SER A 563 -5.79 0.78 24.27
CA SER A 563 -5.52 1.22 25.65
C SER A 563 -5.25 2.73 25.78
N GLN A 564 -4.88 3.41 24.69
CA GLN A 564 -4.53 4.83 24.65
C GLN A 564 -5.21 5.53 23.46
N ILE A 565 -6.41 6.06 23.68
CA ILE A 565 -7.28 6.63 22.63
C ILE A 565 -6.54 7.61 21.70
N LYS A 566 -5.78 8.55 22.27
CA LYS A 566 -5.02 9.54 21.47
C LYS A 566 -3.98 8.89 20.55
N LEU A 567 -3.34 7.82 21.01
CA LEU A 567 -2.30 7.11 20.26
C LEU A 567 -2.88 6.34 19.06
N ALA A 568 -4.02 5.68 19.27
CA ALA A 568 -4.77 5.02 18.20
C ALA A 568 -5.32 6.02 17.17
N GLN A 569 -5.85 7.18 17.60
CA GLN A 569 -6.27 8.24 16.68
C GLN A 569 -5.10 8.76 15.84
N ALA A 570 -3.93 8.93 16.45
CA ALA A 570 -2.71 9.28 15.71
C ALA A 570 -2.35 8.20 14.69
N MET A 571 -2.45 6.91 15.05
CA MET A 571 -2.15 5.81 14.12
C MET A 571 -3.15 5.76 12.95
N ILE A 572 -4.45 5.90 13.20
CA ILE A 572 -5.49 5.94 12.15
C ILE A 572 -5.24 7.12 11.21
N LYS A 573 -4.89 8.30 11.75
CA LYS A 573 -4.54 9.48 10.93
C LYS A 573 -3.33 9.21 10.02
N VAL A 574 -2.32 8.51 10.54
CA VAL A 574 -1.13 8.13 9.75
C VAL A 574 -1.48 7.08 8.71
N ALA A 575 -2.29 6.07 9.05
CA ALA A 575 -2.73 5.02 8.13
C ALA A 575 -3.68 5.54 7.02
N GLY A 576 -4.53 6.52 7.33
CA GLY A 576 -5.43 7.18 6.39
C GLY A 576 -4.74 8.14 5.42
N SER A 577 -3.44 8.38 5.57
CA SER A 577 -2.68 9.14 4.58
C SER A 577 -2.45 8.34 3.31
N GLY A 578 -2.42 9.04 2.17
CA GLY A 578 -2.06 8.41 0.90
C GLY A 578 -0.65 7.82 0.93
N VAL A 579 -0.35 6.94 -0.02
CA VAL A 579 0.93 6.23 -0.10
C VAL A 579 2.10 7.23 -0.12
N ASN A 580 3.05 7.06 0.80
CA ASN A 580 4.23 7.93 0.94
C ASN A 580 3.93 9.41 1.24
N ILE A 581 2.74 9.75 1.75
CA ILE A 581 2.37 11.12 2.17
C ILE A 581 2.64 11.30 3.66
N PRO A 582 3.65 12.10 4.07
CA PRO A 582 3.99 12.25 5.49
C PRO A 582 2.95 13.09 6.22
N VAL A 583 2.59 12.65 7.43
CA VAL A 583 1.60 13.30 8.28
C VAL A 583 2.26 13.86 9.53
N GLU A 584 1.75 14.98 10.01
CA GLU A 584 2.14 15.53 11.31
C GLU A 584 1.21 15.02 12.41
N ILE A 585 1.82 14.49 13.48
CA ILE A 585 1.17 14.03 14.71
C ILE A 585 1.94 14.56 15.92
N GLY A 586 1.37 14.44 17.12
CA GLY A 586 2.03 14.87 18.36
C GLY A 586 3.39 14.18 18.55
N LYS A 587 4.42 14.92 19.00
CA LYS A 587 5.79 14.40 19.16
C LYS A 587 5.85 13.16 20.06
N ASN A 588 5.10 13.16 21.15
CA ASN A 588 5.02 12.03 22.06
C ASN A 588 4.37 10.80 21.41
N ASP A 589 3.31 11.00 20.63
CA ASP A 589 2.62 9.92 19.91
C ASP A 589 3.51 9.37 18.79
N ALA A 590 4.21 10.23 18.05
CA ALA A 590 5.20 9.83 17.06
C ALA A 590 6.32 8.99 17.65
N PHE A 591 6.84 9.39 18.82
CA PHE A 591 7.88 8.62 19.50
C PHE A 591 7.38 7.25 19.94
N LYS A 592 6.18 7.18 20.54
CA LYS A 592 5.55 5.92 20.94
C LYS A 592 5.27 5.00 19.74
N LEU A 593 4.63 5.49 18.69
CA LEU A 593 4.31 4.69 17.49
C LEU A 593 5.57 4.21 16.77
N ARG A 594 6.65 5.02 16.75
CA ARG A 594 7.96 4.58 16.23
C ARG A 594 8.54 3.45 17.07
N ASN A 595 8.50 3.60 18.39
CA ASN A 595 8.99 2.59 19.32
C ASN A 595 8.23 1.26 19.19
N MET A 596 6.92 1.33 18.92
CA MET A 596 6.04 0.21 18.56
C MET A 596 6.35 -0.43 17.20
N GLY A 597 7.24 0.15 16.40
CA GLY A 597 7.54 -0.33 15.05
C GLY A 597 6.42 -0.10 14.03
N LEU A 598 5.50 0.84 14.27
CA LEU A 598 4.34 1.06 13.39
C LEU A 598 4.56 2.18 12.35
N ILE A 599 5.50 3.10 12.63
CA ILE A 599 5.79 4.26 11.79
C ILE A 599 7.29 4.52 11.65
N LYS A 600 7.65 5.34 10.66
CA LYS A 600 8.98 5.93 10.48
C LYS A 600 8.89 7.44 10.29
N PHE A 601 9.95 8.16 10.68
CA PHE A 601 10.05 9.60 10.44
C PHE A 601 10.49 9.89 9.00
N LYS A 602 9.94 10.97 8.43
CA LYS A 602 10.41 11.64 7.21
C LYS A 602 10.46 13.14 7.51
N GLY A 603 11.66 13.62 7.85
CA GLY A 603 11.80 14.94 8.49
C GLY A 603 11.05 14.98 9.83
N ASN A 604 10.27 16.04 10.06
CA ASN A 604 9.45 16.21 11.26
C ASN A 604 8.07 15.55 11.19
N LYS A 605 7.75 14.90 10.05
CA LYS A 605 6.50 14.18 9.82
C LYS A 605 6.74 12.67 9.87
N VAL A 606 5.66 11.90 9.87
CA VAL A 606 5.70 10.44 9.98
C VAL A 606 4.97 9.75 8.82
N LEU A 607 5.38 8.52 8.54
CA LEU A 607 4.77 7.61 7.57
C LEU A 607 4.51 6.27 8.25
N PRO A 608 3.49 5.49 7.82
CA PRO A 608 3.43 4.07 8.16
C PRO A 608 4.76 3.38 7.86
N LEU A 609 5.20 2.46 8.73
CA LEU A 609 6.45 1.75 8.52
C LEU A 609 6.36 0.88 7.25
N PHE A 610 5.25 0.13 7.13
CA PHE A 610 4.92 -0.76 6.01
C PHE A 610 3.48 -0.56 5.51
N ASP A 611 3.19 -1.04 4.30
CA ASP A 611 1.82 -1.03 3.75
C ASP A 611 0.86 -1.91 4.56
N LEU A 612 1.36 -2.97 5.22
CA LEU A 612 0.57 -3.81 6.12
C LEU A 612 -0.16 -2.96 7.18
N TYR A 613 0.57 -2.06 7.84
CA TYR A 613 0.01 -1.19 8.88
C TYR A 613 -0.87 -0.09 8.28
N ARG A 614 -0.49 0.46 7.13
CA ARG A 614 -1.30 1.47 6.44
C ARG A 614 -2.67 0.92 6.05
N LEU A 615 -2.69 -0.28 5.46
CA LEU A 615 -3.92 -0.90 4.96
C LEU A 615 -4.80 -1.40 6.11
N TYR A 616 -4.22 -2.05 7.13
CA TYR A 616 -5.00 -2.58 8.24
C TYR A 616 -5.61 -1.47 9.12
N PHE A 617 -4.80 -0.51 9.59
CA PHE A 617 -5.28 0.49 10.55
C PHE A 617 -6.11 1.62 9.94
N ARG A 618 -6.16 1.76 8.60
CA ARG A 618 -7.03 2.74 7.94
C ARG A 618 -8.51 2.40 8.12
N ASP A 619 -8.82 1.10 8.10
CA ASP A 619 -10.20 0.61 8.10
C ASP A 619 -10.68 0.26 9.52
N CYS A 620 -9.83 0.43 10.55
CA CYS A 620 -10.21 0.30 11.95
C CYS A 620 -11.08 1.48 12.40
N SER A 621 -12.33 1.21 12.76
CA SER A 621 -13.23 2.16 13.42
C SER A 621 -13.22 2.01 14.94
N TRP A 622 -13.60 3.09 15.62
CA TRP A 622 -13.90 3.06 17.05
C TRP A 622 -15.31 2.52 17.26
N GLU A 623 -15.44 1.42 18.03
CA GLU A 623 -16.68 1.06 18.72
C GLU A 623 -16.77 1.78 20.06
#